data_AF-A0A0H2UXD7-F1
#
_entry.id   AF-A0A0H2UXD7-F1
#
_cell.length_a   1.000
_cell.length_b   1.000
_cell.length_c   1.000
_cell.angle_alpha   90.00
_cell.angle_beta   90.00
_cell.angle_gamma   90.00
#
_symmetry.space_group_name_H-M   'P 1'
#
loop_
_entity.id
_entity.type
_entity.pdbx_description
1 polymer ?
#
loop_
_entity_poly.entity_id
_entity_poly.type
_entity_poly.pdbx_seq_one_letter_code
_entity_poly.pdbx_strand_id
1 'polypeptide(L)'
;MVLNNPYFEANAGGADLAIDNTGTRPVTVVINGGNFHRVSSARYTHTNIQVTSSGGGKVTVILNGTTFQSAGDYQPSAERPYWITGANCEVVDIGCVFTETTSKVTSASALSVTRSGKINANGSIDVATGVSSVNVVSTGVYDVSFSHPLAAVASGYIVQITPISAPDSVSCDVTYIGVDTFRVTLRNTLSGAGISSSFAFSITRLI
;
A
#
# COMPACT_ATOMS: atom_id res chain seq x y z
N MET A 1 2.10 21.55 -1.81
CA MET A 1 3.36 21.53 -2.61
C MET A 1 3.31 20.36 -3.56
N VAL A 2 3.86 20.48 -4.77
CA VAL A 2 3.93 19.37 -5.74
C VAL A 2 5.37 19.18 -6.21
N LEU A 3 5.89 17.96 -6.15
CA LEU A 3 7.17 17.54 -6.69
C LEU A 3 6.92 16.59 -7.87
N ASN A 4 7.37 16.96 -9.06
CA ASN A 4 7.20 16.12 -10.26
C ASN A 4 8.50 15.38 -10.59
N ASN A 5 8.42 14.05 -10.65
CA ASN A 5 9.50 13.13 -11.01
C ASN A 5 10.84 13.39 -10.29
N PRO A 6 10.86 13.58 -8.94
CA PRO A 6 12.14 13.75 -8.25
C PRO A 6 12.97 12.46 -8.33
N TYR A 7 14.29 12.60 -8.47
CA TYR A 7 15.21 11.48 -8.59
C TYR A 7 16.27 11.53 -7.48
N PHE A 8 16.44 10.42 -6.78
CA PHE A 8 17.41 10.26 -5.70
C PHE A 8 18.17 8.94 -5.89
N GLU A 9 19.51 8.99 -5.87
CA GLU A 9 20.35 7.81 -6.05
C GLU A 9 21.63 7.93 -5.23
N ALA A 10 22.01 6.86 -4.52
CA ALA A 10 23.27 6.76 -3.77
C ALA A 10 23.54 7.92 -2.79
N ASN A 11 22.48 8.56 -2.30
CA ASN A 11 22.57 9.52 -1.21
C ASN A 11 22.92 8.83 0.11
N ALA A 12 23.47 9.58 1.05
CA ALA A 12 23.81 9.11 2.38
C ALA A 12 23.25 10.06 3.44
N GLY A 13 22.90 9.54 4.62
CA GLY A 13 22.43 10.34 5.75
C GLY A 13 21.04 9.93 6.24
N GLY A 14 20.30 10.88 6.82
CA GLY A 14 19.00 10.63 7.44
C GLY A 14 17.92 10.25 6.45
N ALA A 15 17.58 11.16 5.53
CA ALA A 15 16.54 10.96 4.52
C ALA A 15 16.95 11.51 3.15
N ASP A 16 16.40 10.95 2.07
CA ASP A 16 16.50 11.56 0.73
C ASP A 16 15.64 12.83 0.66
N LEU A 17 14.44 12.75 1.25
CA LEU A 17 13.52 13.87 1.36
C LEU A 17 13.01 13.99 2.80
N ALA A 18 13.27 15.13 3.43
CA ALA A 18 12.69 15.49 4.73
C ALA A 18 11.59 16.54 4.53
N ILE A 19 10.41 16.27 5.05
CA ILE A 19 9.24 17.15 5.00
C ILE A 19 8.84 17.46 6.45
N ASP A 20 8.93 18.72 6.85
CA ASP A 20 8.49 19.17 8.17
C ASP A 20 7.47 20.29 8.04
N ASN A 21 6.30 20.12 8.65
CA ASN A 21 5.34 21.20 8.81
C ASN A 21 5.60 21.93 10.13
N THR A 22 6.25 23.07 10.02
CA THR A 22 6.57 23.97 11.14
C THR A 22 5.39 24.85 11.55
N GLY A 23 4.27 24.79 10.82
CA GLY A 23 3.05 25.53 11.11
C GLY A 23 1.97 24.71 11.81
N THR A 24 0.93 25.40 12.27
CA THR A 24 -0.25 24.78 12.93
C THR A 24 -1.35 24.38 11.94
N ARG A 25 -1.27 24.83 10.69
CA ARG A 25 -2.28 24.55 9.65
C ARG A 25 -1.94 23.25 8.91
N PRO A 26 -2.95 22.47 8.45
CA PRO A 26 -2.70 21.29 7.64
C PRO A 26 -1.97 21.61 6.33
N VAL A 27 -1.07 20.71 5.91
CA VAL A 27 -0.30 20.81 4.66
C VAL A 27 -0.40 19.51 3.88
N THR A 28 -0.59 19.63 2.56
CA THR A 28 -0.50 18.50 1.63
C THR A 28 0.69 18.68 0.69
N VAL A 29 1.50 17.63 0.59
CA VAL A 29 2.60 17.48 -0.37
C VAL A 29 2.24 16.36 -1.33
N VAL A 30 2.36 16.58 -2.62
CA VAL A 30 2.16 15.56 -3.65
C VAL A 30 3.49 15.29 -4.34
N ILE A 31 3.89 14.04 -4.41
CA ILE A 31 5.03 13.55 -5.19
C ILE A 31 4.45 12.79 -6.36
N ASN A 32 4.50 13.38 -7.54
CA ASN A 32 3.94 12.83 -8.76
C ASN A 32 5.06 12.20 -9.59
N GLY A 33 5.10 10.88 -9.61
CA GLY A 33 6.21 10.06 -10.06
C GLY A 33 7.33 10.01 -9.03
N GLY A 34 8.56 9.89 -9.53
CA GLY A 34 9.78 9.94 -8.73
C GLY A 34 10.41 8.57 -8.50
N ASN A 35 11.72 8.59 -8.27
CA ASN A 35 12.51 7.39 -8.11
C ASN A 35 13.48 7.55 -6.94
N PHE A 36 13.39 6.64 -5.97
CA PHE A 36 14.28 6.53 -4.83
C PHE A 36 15.11 5.26 -4.98
N HIS A 37 16.38 5.43 -5.37
CA HIS A 37 17.27 4.34 -5.75
C HIS A 37 18.38 4.13 -4.71
N ARG A 38 18.25 3.05 -3.93
CA ARG A 38 19.31 2.61 -3.02
C ARG A 38 20.16 1.54 -3.72
N VAL A 39 21.38 1.91 -4.09
CA VAL A 39 22.27 1.09 -4.93
C VAL A 39 23.56 0.63 -4.24
N SER A 40 23.92 1.28 -3.13
CA SER A 40 25.22 1.09 -2.49
C SER A 40 25.10 0.50 -1.10
N SER A 41 25.99 -0.44 -0.74
CA SER A 41 26.19 -0.94 0.63
C SER A 41 26.86 0.09 1.58
N ALA A 42 27.44 1.16 1.04
CA ALA A 42 28.17 2.17 1.81
C ALA A 42 27.50 3.55 1.78
N ARG A 43 26.67 3.83 0.77
CA ARG A 43 25.99 5.12 0.56
C ARG A 43 24.49 4.92 0.40
N TYR A 44 23.80 4.97 1.53
CA TYR A 44 22.35 4.91 1.60
C TYR A 44 21.81 5.87 2.67
N THR A 45 20.57 6.29 2.48
CA THR A 45 19.78 7.00 3.48
C THR A 45 19.15 6.02 4.46
N HIS A 46 18.96 6.45 5.72
CA HIS A 46 18.26 5.64 6.72
C HIS A 46 16.78 5.46 6.35
N THR A 47 16.15 6.49 5.80
CA THR A 47 14.81 6.40 5.18
C THR A 47 14.79 7.14 3.85
N ASN A 48 13.90 6.81 2.91
CA ASN A 48 13.81 7.64 1.71
C ASN A 48 13.03 8.92 2.01
N ILE A 49 11.91 8.82 2.72
CA ILE A 49 11.06 9.97 3.04
C ILE A 49 10.83 10.06 4.54
N GLN A 50 11.22 11.18 5.15
CA GLN A 50 10.91 11.49 6.54
C GLN A 50 9.84 12.58 6.60
N VAL A 51 8.74 12.31 7.31
CA VAL A 51 7.64 13.28 7.48
C VAL A 51 7.43 13.60 8.94
N THR A 52 7.55 14.88 9.30
CA THR A 52 7.33 15.40 10.66
C THR A 52 6.40 16.60 10.68
N SER A 53 5.87 16.89 11.87
CA SER A 53 5.06 18.09 12.13
C SER A 53 5.54 18.72 13.43
N SER A 54 6.60 19.53 13.34
CA SER A 54 7.12 20.27 14.50
C SER A 54 6.17 21.39 14.97
N GLY A 55 5.34 21.92 14.07
CA GLY A 55 4.33 22.96 14.37
C GLY A 55 2.96 22.44 14.79
N GLY A 56 2.72 21.13 14.72
CA GLY A 56 1.48 20.47 15.14
C GLY A 56 0.37 20.40 14.08
N GLY A 57 0.50 21.09 12.95
CA GLY A 57 -0.45 20.97 11.83
C GLY A 57 -0.32 19.65 11.08
N LYS A 58 -1.44 19.02 10.69
CA LYS A 58 -1.43 17.73 9.97
C LYS A 58 -0.58 17.80 8.69
N VAL A 59 0.21 16.76 8.42
CA VAL A 59 0.92 16.60 7.14
C VAL A 59 0.39 15.39 6.40
N THR A 60 0.01 15.59 5.14
CA THR A 60 -0.32 14.51 4.22
C THR A 60 0.64 14.55 3.04
N VAL A 61 1.38 13.47 2.83
CA VAL A 61 2.21 13.26 1.65
C VAL A 61 1.51 12.26 0.74
N ILE A 62 1.23 12.62 -0.50
CA ILE A 62 0.64 11.75 -1.51
C ILE A 62 1.73 11.34 -2.48
N LEU A 63 2.01 10.06 -2.57
CA LEU A 63 2.91 9.45 -3.54
C LEU A 63 2.06 8.92 -4.70
N ASN A 64 2.20 9.51 -5.89
CA ASN A 64 1.45 9.14 -7.08
C ASN A 64 2.40 8.52 -8.11
N GLY A 65 2.51 7.20 -8.15
CA GLY A 65 3.38 6.49 -9.11
C GLY A 65 4.87 6.58 -8.78
N THR A 66 5.24 6.66 -7.49
CA THR A 66 6.64 6.70 -7.06
C THR A 66 7.26 5.31 -7.04
N THR A 67 8.49 5.18 -7.53
CA THR A 67 9.25 3.92 -7.49
C THR A 67 10.28 3.95 -6.37
N PHE A 68 10.30 2.89 -5.56
CA PHE A 68 11.33 2.61 -4.58
C PHE A 68 12.11 1.37 -5.03
N GLN A 69 13.40 1.56 -5.31
CA GLN A 69 14.25 0.53 -5.86
C GLN A 69 15.46 0.26 -4.96
N SER A 70 15.64 -1.01 -4.64
CA SER A 70 16.85 -1.56 -4.04
C SER A 70 17.63 -2.32 -5.13
N ALA A 71 18.87 -1.94 -5.38
CA ALA A 71 19.71 -2.54 -6.42
C ALA A 71 21.20 -2.53 -6.04
N GLY A 72 22.06 -2.95 -6.98
CA GLY A 72 23.50 -2.98 -6.79
C GLY A 72 23.90 -3.90 -5.64
N ASP A 73 24.73 -3.40 -4.73
CA ASP A 73 25.16 -4.11 -3.52
C ASP A 73 24.40 -3.66 -2.25
N TYR A 74 23.39 -2.79 -2.39
CA TYR A 74 22.54 -2.40 -1.26
C TYR A 74 21.77 -3.61 -0.71
N GLN A 75 21.81 -3.77 0.61
CA GLN A 75 21.05 -4.80 1.32
C GLN A 75 19.82 -4.16 1.99
N PRO A 76 18.60 -4.55 1.60
CA PRO A 76 17.40 -4.06 2.27
C PRO A 76 17.34 -4.40 3.76
N SER A 77 16.72 -3.54 4.56
CA SER A 77 16.59 -3.71 6.01
C SER A 77 15.30 -3.06 6.52
N ALA A 78 14.63 -3.71 7.48
CA ALA A 78 13.45 -3.18 8.16
C ALA A 78 13.79 -1.95 9.02
N GLU A 79 15.05 -1.82 9.46
CA GLU A 79 15.54 -0.61 10.13
C GLU A 79 15.74 0.56 9.17
N ARG A 80 15.64 0.32 7.86
CA ARG A 80 15.79 1.34 6.83
C ARG A 80 14.52 1.47 5.97
N PRO A 81 13.38 1.87 6.55
CA PRO A 81 12.11 1.84 5.83
C PRO A 81 12.07 2.87 4.70
N TYR A 82 11.20 2.65 3.71
CA TYR A 82 10.98 3.61 2.62
C TYR A 82 10.53 4.98 3.12
N TRP A 83 9.66 5.03 4.13
CA TRP A 83 9.33 6.27 4.81
C TRP A 83 9.12 6.07 6.31
N ILE A 84 9.23 7.16 7.05
CA ILE A 84 8.83 7.27 8.45
C ILE A 84 7.93 8.48 8.63
N THR A 85 6.97 8.36 9.54
CA THR A 85 6.00 9.40 9.86
C THR A 85 5.99 9.70 11.35
N GLY A 86 6.08 10.97 11.71
CA GLY A 86 5.82 11.45 13.07
C GLY A 86 4.31 11.49 13.40
N ALA A 87 3.99 11.98 14.59
CA ALA A 87 2.60 12.25 14.97
C ALA A 87 1.96 13.27 14.02
N ASN A 88 0.64 13.15 13.79
CA ASN A 88 -0.14 13.99 12.86
C ASN A 88 0.41 14.02 11.42
N CYS A 89 1.22 13.03 11.03
CA CYS A 89 1.77 12.91 9.70
C CYS A 89 1.27 11.66 9.01
N GLU A 90 1.24 11.70 7.69
CA GLU A 90 0.66 10.66 6.88
C GLU A 90 1.33 10.59 5.51
N VAL A 91 1.55 9.36 5.02
CA VAL A 91 1.96 9.07 3.65
C VAL A 91 0.89 8.21 3.00
N VAL A 92 0.48 8.60 1.79
CA VAL A 92 -0.54 7.96 0.97
C VAL A 92 0.12 7.43 -0.29
N ASP A 93 0.12 6.12 -0.45
CA ASP A 93 0.57 5.44 -1.67
C ASP A 93 -0.59 5.30 -2.67
N ILE A 94 -0.40 5.90 -3.85
CA ILE A 94 -1.22 5.77 -5.05
C ILE A 94 -0.32 5.30 -6.19
N GLY A 95 -0.30 4.01 -6.48
CA GLY A 95 0.43 3.52 -7.67
C GLY A 95 1.92 3.27 -7.46
N CYS A 96 2.43 3.25 -6.22
CA CYS A 96 3.86 3.08 -6.01
C CYS A 96 4.35 1.67 -6.37
N VAL A 97 5.61 1.61 -6.82
CA VAL A 97 6.31 0.38 -7.17
C VAL A 97 7.42 0.13 -6.14
N PHE A 98 7.50 -1.09 -5.63
CA PHE A 98 8.51 -1.52 -4.66
C PHE A 98 9.26 -2.72 -5.20
N THR A 99 10.59 -2.66 -5.28
CA THR A 99 11.37 -3.80 -5.78
C THR A 99 11.75 -4.82 -4.71
N GLU A 100 11.44 -4.54 -3.44
CA GLU A 100 11.70 -5.45 -2.32
C GLU A 100 10.66 -5.27 -1.20
N THR A 101 10.66 -6.18 -0.23
CA THR A 101 9.63 -6.26 0.83
C THR A 101 10.15 -6.14 2.26
N THR A 102 11.46 -6.01 2.46
CA THR A 102 12.13 -5.92 3.75
C THR A 102 12.10 -4.51 4.33
N SER A 103 12.26 -3.45 3.51
CA SER A 103 12.25 -2.05 3.95
C SER A 103 10.83 -1.45 4.05
N LYS A 104 9.82 -2.29 4.30
CA LYS A 104 8.42 -1.88 4.42
C LYS A 104 8.16 -1.02 5.66
N VAL A 105 7.15 -0.16 5.56
CA VAL A 105 6.76 0.77 6.61
C VAL A 105 5.69 0.19 7.52
N THR A 106 5.78 0.45 8.83
CA THR A 106 4.84 -0.01 9.86
C THR A 106 3.66 0.93 10.11
N SER A 107 3.71 2.19 9.64
CA SER A 107 2.62 3.16 9.78
C SER A 107 1.55 3.01 8.68
N ALA A 108 0.28 2.95 9.09
CA ALA A 108 -0.88 2.85 8.21
C ALA A 108 -1.14 4.16 7.43
N SER A 109 -1.39 4.06 6.12
CA SER A 109 -1.85 5.17 5.25
C SER A 109 -3.20 5.72 5.75
N ALA A 110 -3.28 6.99 6.15
CA ALA A 110 -4.39 7.57 6.95
C ALA A 110 -5.55 8.25 6.21
N LEU A 111 -5.59 8.18 4.88
CA LEU A 111 -6.67 8.71 4.05
C LEU A 111 -7.40 7.59 3.33
N SER A 112 -8.69 7.85 3.13
CA SER A 112 -9.66 7.05 2.40
C SER A 112 -9.40 7.07 0.89
N VAL A 113 -8.18 6.72 0.47
CA VAL A 113 -7.94 6.44 -0.95
C VAL A 113 -8.62 5.12 -1.23
N THR A 114 -9.67 5.18 -2.05
CA THR A 114 -10.30 3.98 -2.57
C THR A 114 -9.25 3.19 -3.35
N ARG A 115 -8.78 2.07 -2.80
CA ARG A 115 -7.89 1.16 -3.52
C ARG A 115 -8.77 0.19 -4.27
N SER A 116 -8.51 -0.01 -5.54
CA SER A 116 -9.24 -1.00 -6.34
C SER A 116 -8.30 -1.89 -7.12
N GLY A 117 -8.75 -3.10 -7.37
CA GLY A 117 -8.03 -4.02 -8.21
C GLY A 117 -8.89 -5.17 -8.68
N LYS A 118 -8.30 -6.03 -9.48
CA LYS A 118 -8.91 -7.24 -10.02
C LYS A 118 -7.97 -8.42 -9.82
N ILE A 119 -8.54 -9.50 -9.31
CA ILE A 119 -7.88 -10.78 -9.09
C ILE A 119 -8.53 -11.80 -10.05
N ASN A 120 -7.70 -12.59 -10.72
CA ASN A 120 -8.16 -13.66 -11.61
C ASN A 120 -8.62 -14.89 -10.81
N ALA A 121 -9.46 -15.73 -11.43
CA ALA A 121 -9.99 -16.95 -10.79
C ALA A 121 -8.91 -17.91 -10.25
N ASN A 122 -7.72 -17.92 -10.85
CA ASN A 122 -6.58 -18.73 -10.41
C ASN A 122 -5.76 -18.11 -9.27
N GLY A 123 -6.18 -16.95 -8.74
CA GLY A 123 -5.48 -16.21 -7.70
C GLY A 123 -4.34 -15.32 -8.20
N SER A 124 -4.06 -15.27 -9.50
CA SER A 124 -3.10 -14.27 -10.02
C SER A 124 -3.68 -12.86 -9.96
N ILE A 125 -2.82 -11.89 -9.69
CA ILE A 125 -3.17 -10.46 -9.72
C ILE A 125 -3.28 -10.04 -11.18
N ASP A 126 -4.45 -9.57 -11.61
CA ASP A 126 -4.65 -9.00 -12.95
C ASP A 126 -4.17 -7.54 -12.95
N VAL A 127 -4.82 -6.71 -12.13
CA VAL A 127 -4.44 -5.32 -11.92
C VAL A 127 -4.80 -4.93 -10.49
N ALA A 128 -3.82 -4.79 -9.61
CA ALA A 128 -4.09 -4.38 -8.23
C ALA A 128 -2.87 -3.73 -7.59
N THR A 129 -2.83 -2.40 -7.58
CA THR A 129 -1.75 -1.65 -6.95
C THR A 129 -1.71 -1.90 -5.44
N GLY A 130 -0.51 -2.17 -4.93
CA GLY A 130 -0.27 -2.32 -3.50
C GLY A 130 -0.68 -3.67 -2.92
N VAL A 131 -1.28 -4.57 -3.71
CA VAL A 131 -1.43 -5.98 -3.35
C VAL A 131 -0.06 -6.64 -3.47
N SER A 132 0.42 -7.22 -2.36
CA SER A 132 1.71 -7.90 -2.29
C SER A 132 1.60 -9.38 -2.68
N SER A 133 0.49 -10.03 -2.33
CA SER A 133 0.23 -11.42 -2.69
C SER A 133 -1.25 -11.76 -2.64
N VAL A 134 -1.61 -12.84 -3.34
CA VAL A 134 -2.91 -13.49 -3.23
C VAL A 134 -2.71 -14.99 -3.09
N ASN A 135 -3.24 -15.57 -2.02
CA ASN A 135 -3.18 -17.01 -1.77
C ASN A 135 -4.56 -17.64 -1.96
N VAL A 136 -4.66 -18.65 -2.82
CA VAL A 136 -5.88 -19.45 -2.96
C VAL A 136 -5.88 -20.50 -1.85
N VAL A 137 -6.78 -20.35 -0.88
CA VAL A 137 -6.85 -21.21 0.32
C VAL A 137 -7.65 -22.49 0.03
N SER A 138 -8.71 -22.34 -0.74
CA SER A 138 -9.55 -23.43 -1.26
C SER A 138 -10.36 -22.90 -2.45
N THR A 139 -11.15 -23.75 -3.11
CA THR A 139 -12.00 -23.32 -4.24
C THR A 139 -12.89 -22.15 -3.83
N GLY A 140 -12.72 -21.00 -4.51
CA GLY A 140 -13.46 -19.78 -4.24
C GLY A 140 -13.02 -18.99 -3.00
N VAL A 141 -11.94 -19.36 -2.32
CA VAL A 141 -11.44 -18.66 -1.13
C VAL A 141 -10.04 -18.09 -1.40
N TYR A 142 -9.91 -16.77 -1.26
CA TYR A 142 -8.71 -16.01 -1.60
C TYR A 142 -8.29 -15.13 -0.42
N ASP A 143 -7.06 -15.26 0.06
CA ASP A 143 -6.44 -14.30 0.98
C ASP A 143 -5.70 -13.25 0.16
N VAL A 144 -6.12 -11.99 0.28
CA VAL A 144 -5.52 -10.85 -0.43
C VAL A 144 -4.72 -10.03 0.59
N SER A 145 -3.42 -9.91 0.36
CA SER A 145 -2.50 -9.21 1.26
C SER A 145 -1.90 -8.00 0.58
N PHE A 146 -1.74 -6.91 1.32
CA PHE A 146 -1.18 -5.66 0.83
C PHE A 146 0.27 -5.49 1.28
N SER A 147 1.01 -4.62 0.60
CA SER A 147 2.39 -4.30 0.97
C SER A 147 2.48 -3.48 2.25
N HIS A 148 1.38 -2.84 2.67
CA HIS A 148 1.30 -1.96 3.83
C HIS A 148 -0.10 -2.01 4.46
N PRO A 149 -0.26 -1.64 5.75
CA PRO A 149 -1.56 -1.56 6.41
C PRO A 149 -2.54 -0.63 5.69
N LEU A 150 -3.74 -1.14 5.43
CA LEU A 150 -4.91 -0.45 4.88
C LEU A 150 -5.58 0.46 5.92
N ALA A 151 -5.47 0.12 7.21
CA ALA A 151 -5.96 0.92 8.32
C ALA A 151 -5.15 0.64 9.60
N ALA A 152 -5.42 1.38 10.68
CA ALA A 152 -4.79 1.13 11.99
C ALA A 152 -5.31 -0.14 12.69
N VAL A 153 -6.52 -0.57 12.34
CA VAL A 153 -7.20 -1.77 12.86
C VAL A 153 -7.96 -2.46 11.71
N ALA A 154 -8.19 -3.76 11.79
CA ALA A 154 -8.80 -4.54 10.71
C ALA A 154 -10.23 -4.08 10.35
N SER A 155 -10.99 -3.56 11.31
CA SER A 155 -12.31 -2.97 11.10
C SER A 155 -12.27 -1.53 10.58
N GLY A 156 -11.08 -0.95 10.42
CA GLY A 156 -10.88 0.44 9.99
C GLY A 156 -10.99 0.63 8.48
N TYR A 157 -11.38 -0.39 7.72
CA TYR A 157 -11.65 -0.31 6.29
C TYR A 157 -12.82 -1.22 5.91
N ILE A 158 -13.48 -0.89 4.80
CA ILE A 158 -14.52 -1.68 4.16
C ILE A 158 -14.00 -2.18 2.82
N VAL A 159 -14.23 -3.47 2.54
CA VAL A 159 -13.99 -4.05 1.21
C VAL A 159 -15.33 -4.33 0.54
N GLN A 160 -15.48 -3.88 -0.70
CA GLN A 160 -16.57 -4.27 -1.57
C GLN A 160 -16.01 -5.15 -2.68
N ILE A 161 -16.70 -6.25 -2.98
CA ILE A 161 -16.29 -7.22 -3.99
C ILE A 161 -17.35 -7.29 -5.09
N THR A 162 -16.91 -7.32 -6.34
CA THR A 162 -17.74 -7.53 -7.52
C THR A 162 -17.23 -8.76 -8.28
N PRO A 163 -17.93 -9.91 -8.23
CA PRO A 163 -17.59 -11.07 -9.05
C PRO A 163 -17.75 -10.74 -10.55
N ILE A 164 -16.81 -11.15 -11.40
CA ILE A 164 -16.77 -10.75 -12.83
C ILE A 164 -17.18 -11.89 -13.78
N SER A 165 -16.97 -13.14 -13.40
CA SER A 165 -16.93 -14.24 -14.38
C SER A 165 -17.61 -15.53 -13.92
N ALA A 166 -18.63 -15.45 -13.06
CA ALA A 166 -19.35 -16.65 -12.67
C ALA A 166 -20.61 -16.87 -13.54
N PRO A 167 -20.82 -18.08 -14.08
CA PRO A 167 -22.03 -18.44 -14.82
C PRO A 167 -23.29 -18.53 -13.94
N ASP A 168 -23.12 -18.44 -12.61
CA ASP A 168 -24.18 -18.55 -11.61
C ASP A 168 -24.30 -17.25 -10.79
N SER A 169 -25.45 -17.03 -10.16
CA SER A 169 -25.59 -16.06 -9.08
C SER A 169 -24.57 -16.38 -7.98
N VAL A 170 -23.58 -15.51 -7.78
CA VAL A 170 -22.51 -15.67 -6.78
C VAL A 170 -22.80 -14.83 -5.54
N SER A 171 -22.66 -15.44 -4.37
CA SER A 171 -22.55 -14.69 -3.12
C SER A 171 -21.08 -14.44 -2.82
N CYS A 172 -20.80 -13.27 -2.28
CA CYS A 172 -19.46 -12.90 -1.84
C CYS A 172 -19.49 -12.51 -0.37
N ASP A 173 -18.56 -13.08 0.39
CA ASP A 173 -18.30 -12.72 1.78
C ASP A 173 -16.86 -12.22 1.92
N VAL A 174 -16.67 -11.22 2.77
CA VAL A 174 -15.35 -10.72 3.16
C VAL A 174 -15.12 -10.98 4.63
N THR A 175 -13.97 -11.56 4.97
CA THR A 175 -13.49 -11.68 6.35
C THR A 175 -12.23 -10.84 6.52
N TYR A 176 -12.24 -9.92 7.48
CA TYR A 176 -11.09 -9.09 7.82
C TYR A 176 -10.10 -9.90 8.67
N ILE A 177 -8.96 -10.27 8.10
CA ILE A 177 -7.93 -11.07 8.79
C ILE A 177 -6.98 -10.15 9.57
N GLY A 178 -6.64 -9.00 9.00
CA GLY A 178 -5.67 -8.07 9.58
C GLY A 178 -5.80 -6.66 9.02
N VAL A 179 -4.87 -5.80 9.45
CA VAL A 179 -4.80 -4.41 9.02
C VAL A 179 -4.37 -4.24 7.56
N ASP A 180 -3.76 -5.27 6.97
CA ASP A 180 -3.17 -5.32 5.63
C ASP A 180 -3.69 -6.51 4.81
N THR A 181 -4.63 -7.30 5.35
CA THR A 181 -5.10 -8.53 4.70
C THR A 181 -6.56 -8.82 4.99
N PHE A 182 -7.26 -9.30 3.96
CA PHE A 182 -8.63 -9.79 4.05
C PHE A 182 -8.80 -11.05 3.20
N ARG A 183 -9.81 -11.83 3.55
CA ARG A 183 -10.24 -13.03 2.82
C ARG A 183 -11.51 -12.75 2.04
N VAL A 184 -11.52 -13.13 0.77
CA VAL A 184 -12.70 -13.16 -0.09
C VAL A 184 -13.17 -14.60 -0.21
N THR A 185 -14.46 -14.83 -0.01
CA THR A 185 -15.10 -16.13 -0.23
C THR A 185 -16.22 -15.97 -1.25
N LEU A 186 -16.10 -16.68 -2.37
CA LEU A 186 -17.09 -16.71 -3.46
C LEU A 186 -17.79 -18.06 -3.47
N ARG A 187 -19.13 -18.04 -3.44
CA ARG A 187 -19.95 -19.26 -3.45
C ARG A 187 -21.04 -19.19 -4.50
N ASN A 188 -21.42 -20.35 -5.01
CA ASN A 188 -22.66 -20.52 -5.76
C ASN A 188 -23.84 -20.27 -4.80
N THR A 189 -24.76 -19.36 -5.14
CA THR A 189 -25.93 -19.08 -4.29
C THR A 189 -26.93 -20.22 -4.21
N LEU A 190 -26.98 -21.11 -5.21
CA LEU A 190 -27.89 -22.25 -5.25
C LEU A 190 -27.34 -23.45 -4.47
N SER A 191 -26.07 -23.79 -4.67
CA SER A 191 -25.46 -24.98 -4.05
C SER A 191 -24.66 -24.70 -2.78
N GLY A 192 -24.30 -23.43 -2.50
CA GLY A 192 -23.43 -23.04 -1.38
C GLY A 192 -21.96 -23.44 -1.53
N ALA A 193 -21.61 -24.16 -2.60
CA ALA A 193 -20.26 -24.61 -2.89
C ALA A 193 -19.35 -23.43 -3.29
N GLY A 194 -18.07 -23.52 -2.95
CA GLY A 194 -17.07 -22.53 -3.39
C GLY A 194 -16.93 -22.51 -4.91
N ILE A 195 -16.85 -21.32 -5.50
CA ILE A 195 -16.64 -21.13 -6.95
C ILE A 195 -15.35 -20.37 -7.18
N SER A 196 -14.45 -20.93 -7.99
CA SER A 196 -13.33 -20.17 -8.54
C SER A 196 -13.84 -19.17 -9.58
N SER A 197 -13.68 -17.88 -9.30
CA SER A 197 -14.06 -16.81 -10.22
C SER A 197 -13.17 -15.60 -10.02
N SER A 198 -12.98 -14.83 -11.10
CA SER A 198 -12.31 -13.54 -11.03
C SER A 198 -13.23 -12.54 -10.32
N PHE A 199 -12.64 -11.60 -9.60
CA PHE A 199 -13.38 -10.55 -8.91
C PHE A 199 -12.63 -9.23 -8.94
N ALA A 200 -13.37 -8.13 -9.04
CA ALA A 200 -12.87 -6.82 -8.69
C ALA A 200 -13.13 -6.54 -7.21
N PHE A 201 -12.28 -5.72 -6.61
CA PHE A 201 -12.47 -5.21 -5.26
C PHE A 201 -12.30 -3.69 -5.23
N SER A 202 -12.97 -3.05 -4.30
CA SER A 202 -12.69 -1.68 -3.86
C SER A 202 -12.57 -1.66 -2.34
N ILE A 203 -11.63 -0.87 -1.82
CA ILE A 203 -11.35 -0.75 -0.40
C ILE A 203 -11.50 0.70 -0.02
N THR A 204 -12.36 0.98 0.94
CA THR A 204 -12.57 2.33 1.47
C THR A 204 -12.18 2.32 2.94
N ARG A 205 -11.18 3.12 3.33
CA ARG A 205 -10.82 3.27 4.74
C ARG A 205 -11.90 4.09 5.47
N LEU A 206 -12.27 3.66 6.67
CA LEU A 206 -13.15 4.40 7.57
C LEU A 206 -12.33 5.41 8.40
N ILE A 207 -12.86 6.62 8.56
CA ILE A 207 -12.25 7.73 9.33
C ILE A 207 -13.04 7.92 10.63
#